data_AF-A0A2E1FT79-F1
#
_entry.id   AF-A0A2E1FT79-F1
#
_cell.length_a   1.000
_cell.length_b   1.000
_cell.length_c   1.000
_cell.angle_alpha   90.00
_cell.angle_beta   90.00
_cell.angle_gamma   90.00
#
_symmetry.space_group_name_H-M   'P 1'
#
loop_
_entity.id
_entity.type
_entity.pdbx_description
1 polymer ?
#
loop_
_entity_poly.entity_id
_entity_poly.type
_entity_poly.pdbx_seq_one_letter_code
_entity_poly.pdbx_strand_id
1 'polypeptide(L)' 'MWDNGICLAQRIVENRYILCIFELDGFFVEAIYSRRNNRVNAILPIADIPEWEGYVDQVLTNLLKLN' A
#
# COMPACT_ATOMS: atom_id res chain seq x y z
N MET A 1 -3.29 16.90 2.17
CA MET A 1 -3.87 16.15 1.03
C MET A 1 -4.84 15.07 1.49
N TRP A 2 -4.87 14.69 2.76
CA TRP A 2 -5.96 13.89 3.31
C TRP A 2 -6.29 14.49 4.66
N ASP A 3 -7.45 15.13 4.77
CA ASP A 3 -7.80 15.81 6.01
C ASP A 3 -8.13 14.81 7.13
N ASN A 4 -8.40 13.53 6.79
CA ASN A 4 -8.73 12.45 7.72
C ASN A 4 -8.16 11.07 7.34
N GLY A 5 -7.17 10.97 6.44
CA GLY A 5 -6.65 9.68 5.99
C GLY A 5 -5.76 9.01 7.03
N ILE A 6 -6.10 7.80 7.47
CA ILE A 6 -5.28 6.99 8.38
C ILE A 6 -4.40 6.06 7.55
N CYS A 7 -3.07 6.16 7.69
CA CYS A 7 -2.15 5.18 7.11
C CYS A 7 -2.25 3.88 7.90
N LEU A 8 -2.85 2.85 7.30
CA LEU A 8 -3.06 1.54 7.94
C LEU A 8 -1.81 0.66 7.87
N ALA A 9 -1.08 0.75 6.77
CA ALA A 9 0.14 -0.01 6.55
C ALA A 9 1.10 0.77 5.67
N GLN A 10 2.40 0.61 5.91
CA GLN A 10 3.44 1.18 5.07
C GLN A 10 4.59 0.22 4.82
N ARG A 11 5.22 0.34 3.65
CA ARG A 11 6.48 -0.36 3.35
C ARG A 11 7.40 0.48 2.47
N ILE A 12 8.70 0.22 2.61
CA ILE A 12 9.72 0.80 1.73
C ILE A 12 9.98 -0.21 0.60
N VAL A 13 9.92 0.26 -0.65
CA VAL A 13 10.20 -0.55 -1.84
C VAL A 13 11.48 -0.07 -2.50
N GLU A 14 12.42 -0.99 -2.72
CA GLU A 14 13.72 -0.76 -3.37
C GLU A 14 14.53 0.42 -2.79
N ASN A 15 14.28 0.80 -1.53
CA ASN A 15 14.82 2.01 -0.90
C ASN A 15 14.51 3.33 -1.65
N ARG A 16 13.61 3.31 -2.63
CA ARG A 16 13.26 4.46 -3.49
C ARG A 16 11.86 4.99 -3.22
N TYR A 17 10.93 4.10 -2.89
CA TYR A 17 9.53 4.43 -2.70
C TYR A 17 9.06 4.08 -1.30
N ILE A 18 8.10 4.85 -0.80
CA ILE A 18 7.27 4.48 0.35
C ILE A 18 5.88 4.22 -0.21
N LEU A 19 5.35 3.05 0.03
CA LEU A 19 3.94 2.73 -0.21
C LEU A 19 3.22 2.87 1.13
N CYS A 20 2.12 3.61 1.15
CA CYS A 20 1.21 3.64 2.30
C CYS A 20 -0.21 3.33 1.82
N ILE A 21 -0.89 2.47 2.57
CA ILE A 21 -2.31 2.17 2.36
C ILE A 21 -3.11 3.09 3.28
N PHE A 22 -4.03 3.85 2.70
CA PHE A 22 -4.95 4.70 3.43
C PHE A 22 -6.38 4.16 3.36
N GLU A 23 -7.11 4.28 4.46
CA GLU A 23 -8.57 4.23 4.47
C GLU A 23 -9.12 5.65 4.45
N LEU A 24 -10.12 5.88 3.59
CA LEU A 24 -10.74 7.17 3.32
C LEU A 24 -12.25 6.96 3.17
N ASP A 25 -13.01 7.23 4.24
CA ASP A 25 -14.47 7.10 4.22
C ASP A 25 -14.96 5.71 3.72
N GLY A 26 -14.31 4.64 4.21
CA GLY A 26 -14.60 3.26 3.81
C GLY A 26 -13.96 2.80 2.49
N PHE A 27 -13.21 3.67 1.79
CA PHE A 27 -12.45 3.32 0.59
C PHE A 27 -10.96 3.13 0.90
N PHE A 28 -10.34 2.14 0.26
CA PHE A 28 -8.90 1.89 0.41
C PHE A 28 -8.13 2.39 -0.81
N VAL A 29 -7.01 3.07 -0.57
CA VAL A 29 -6.10 3.53 -1.62
C VAL A 29 -4.65 3.22 -1.27
N GLU A 30 -3.84 2.91 -2.27
CA GLU A 30 -2.40 2.85 -2.17
C GLU A 30 -1.80 4.17 -2.68
N ALA A 31 -1.04 4.85 -1.82
CA ALA A 31 -0.28 6.04 -2.17
C ALA A 31 1.21 5.72 -2.27
N ILE A 32 1.82 6.10 -3.39
CA ILE A 32 3.24 5.86 -3.69
C ILE A 32 4.00 7.18 -3.54
N TYR A 33 4.90 7.26 -2.55
CA TYR A 33 5.75 8.41 -2.31
C TYR A 33 7.18 8.14 -2.78
N SER A 34 7.77 9.08 -3.49
CA SER A 34 9.18 9.06 -3.85
C SER A 34 10.03 9.62 -2.72
N ARG A 35 11.02 8.83 -2.25
CA ARG A 35 11.98 9.25 -1.23
C ARG A 35 13.07 10.20 -1.76
N ARG A 36 13.19 10.32 -3.09
CA ARG A 36 14.21 11.19 -3.72
C ARG A 36 13.84 12.66 -3.71
N ASN A 37 12.54 12.94 -3.85
CA ASN A 37 12.03 14.30 -4.02
C ASN A 37 10.82 14.60 -3.11
N ASN A 38 10.46 13.68 -2.22
CA ASN A 38 9.38 13.83 -1.27
C ASN A 38 8.02 14.16 -1.93
N ARG A 39 7.77 13.59 -3.11
CA ARG A 39 6.51 13.77 -3.87
C ARG A 39 5.68 12.50 -3.88
N VAL A 40 4.37 12.69 -3.98
CA VAL A 40 3.44 11.61 -4.36
C VAL A 40 3.61 11.34 -5.85
N ASN A 41 3.95 10.10 -6.20
CA ASN A 41 4.07 9.65 -7.59
C ASN A 41 2.71 9.20 -8.12
N ALA A 42 1.94 8.46 -7.33
CA ALA A 42 0.64 7.94 -7.71
C ALA A 42 -0.24 7.68 -6.48
N ILE A 43 -1.55 7.74 -6.69
CA ILE A 43 -2.57 7.25 -5.76
C ILE A 43 -3.47 6.33 -6.57
N LEU A 44 -3.58 5.08 -6.14
CA LEU A 44 -4.31 4.04 -6.84
C LEU A 44 -5.42 3.50 -5.92
N PRO A 45 -6.66 3.33 -6.42
CA PRO A 45 -7.67 2.63 -5.65
C PRO A 45 -7.25 1.18 -5.45
N ILE A 46 -7.46 0.66 -4.25
CA ILE A 46 -7.44 -0.78 -4.00
C ILE A 46 -8.87 -1.24 -4.24
N ALA A 47 -9.13 -1.70 -5.48
CA ALA A 47 -10.42 -2.31 -5.80
C ALA A 47 -10.60 -3.59 -4.98
N ASP A 48 -11.87 -3.88 -4.69
CA ASP A 48 -12.44 -4.81 -3.71
C ASP A 48 -11.58 -5.95 -3.11
N ILE A 49 -11.95 -6.27 -1.87
CA ILE A 49 -11.39 -7.27 -0.94
C ILE A 49 -11.03 -8.64 -1.56
N PRO A 50 -11.69 -9.20 -2.61
CA PRO A 50 -11.26 -10.47 -3.20
C PRO A 50 -9.82 -10.46 -3.72
N GLU A 51 -9.35 -9.34 -4.25
CA GLU A 51 -7.96 -9.23 -4.73
C GLU A 51 -6.99 -8.95 -3.57
N TRP A 52 -7.44 -8.29 -2.51
CA TRP A 52 -6.64 -8.06 -1.31
C TRP A 52 -6.40 -9.35 -0.51
N GLU A 53 -7.43 -10.15 -0.27
CA GLU A 53 -7.28 -11.47 0.35
C GLU A 53 -6.36 -12.35 -0.51
N GLY A 54 -6.54 -12.36 -1.84
CA GLY A 54 -5.64 -13.06 -2.77
C GLY A 54 -4.20 -12.55 -2.72
N TYR A 55 -3.99 -11.24 -2.62
CA TYR A 55 -2.67 -10.63 -2.49
C TYR A 55 -2.00 -11.00 -1.17
N VAL A 56 -2.73 -10.89 -0.05
CA VAL A 56 -2.25 -11.25 1.29
C VAL A 56 -1.88 -12.73 1.35
N ASP A 57 -2.74 -13.62 0.83
CA ASP A 57 -2.48 -15.05 0.75
C ASP A 57 -1.23 -15.36 -0.09
N GLN A 58 -1.07 -14.68 -1.23
CA GLN A 58 0.10 -14.86 -2.09
C GLN A 58 1.39 -14.40 -1.40
N VAL A 59 1.37 -13.25 -0.73
CA VAL A 59 2.52 -12.72 0.01
C VAL A 59 2.90 -13.62 1.17
N LEU A 60 1.93 -14.07 1.98
CA LEU A 60 2.15 -14.99 3.10
C LEU A 60 2.68 -16.34 2.62
N THR A 61 2.11 -16.89 1.55
CA THR A 61 2.57 -18.17 0.97
C THR A 61 4.02 -18.10 0.51
N ASN A 62 4.43 -17.00 -0.12
CA ASN A 62 5.80 -16.82 -0.58
C ASN A 62 6.78 -16.67 0.59
N LEU A 63 6.39 -15.95 1.65
CA LEU A 63 7.21 -15.81 2.86
C LEU A 63 7.39 -17.14 3.60
N LEU A 64 6.33 -17.96 3.67
CA LEU A 64 6.36 -19.25 4.37
C LEU A 64 7.09 -20.35 3.59
N LYS A 65 7.12 -20.30 2.25
CA LYS A 65 7.88 -21.23 1.41
C LYS A 65 9.40 -20.95 1.39
N LEU A 66 9.82 -19.80 1.88
CA LEU A 66 11.23 -19.39 1.97
C LEU A 66 11.91 -19.81 3.28
N ASN A 67 11.17 -20.46 4.20
CA ASN A 67 11.66 -21.13 5.41
C ASN A 67 11.63 -22.65 5.25
#